data_AF-A0A7S4CBD2-F1
#
_entry.id   AF-A0A7S4CBD2-F1
#
_cell.length_a   1.000
_cell.length_b   1.000
_cell.length_c   1.000
_cell.angle_alpha   90.00
_cell.angle_beta   90.00
_cell.angle_gamma   90.00
#
_symmetry.space_group_name_H-M   'P 1'
#
loop_
_entity.id
_entity.type
_entity.pdbx_description
1 polymer ?
#
loop_
_entity_poly.entity_id
_entity_poly.type
_entity_poly.pdbx_seq_one_letter_code
_entity_poly.pdbx_strand_id
1 'polypeptide(L)'
;RRACTRFEDITEPELVDLAALLRLLLAALYRYKDDPAYNVWWETAPTEHAGQAVPADVFRWTLHIKVAIGSVTGFGLASGVELAGTLPEDTAHAMRAAIEEELAEPLTEELGLA
;
A
#
# COMPACT_ATOMS: atom_id res chain seq x y z
N ARG A 1 -2.89 -13.57 -9.78
CA ARG A 1 -3.20 -13.35 -8.34
C ARG A 1 -4.56 -13.98 -8.05
N ARG A 2 -4.70 -14.73 -6.94
CA ARG A 2 -5.96 -15.36 -6.51
C ARG A 2 -6.94 -14.30 -5.98
N ALA A 3 -8.24 -14.46 -6.22
CA ALA A 3 -9.25 -13.66 -5.53
C ALA A 3 -9.39 -14.16 -4.09
N CYS A 4 -9.08 -13.29 -3.13
CA CYS A 4 -9.14 -13.62 -1.71
C CYS A 4 -9.95 -12.53 -1.00
N THR A 5 -11.00 -12.92 -0.27
CA THR A 5 -11.91 -11.99 0.42
C THR A 5 -11.35 -11.57 1.77
N ARG A 6 -10.67 -12.50 2.43
CA ARG A 6 -10.14 -12.34 3.78
C ARG A 6 -8.62 -12.44 3.75
N PHE A 7 -7.94 -11.52 4.42
CA PHE A 7 -6.48 -11.53 4.50
C PHE A 7 -5.98 -12.80 5.21
N GLU A 8 -6.68 -13.28 6.22
CA GLU A 8 -6.34 -14.50 6.96
C GLU A 8 -6.36 -15.79 6.11
N ASP A 9 -7.02 -15.77 4.95
CA ASP A 9 -7.03 -16.89 3.99
C ASP A 9 -5.84 -16.83 3.00
N ILE A 10 -4.88 -15.92 3.23
CA ILE A 10 -3.63 -15.87 2.46
C ILE A 10 -2.80 -17.13 2.72
N THR A 11 -2.14 -17.64 1.68
CA THR A 11 -1.24 -18.80 1.83
C THR A 11 0.16 -18.35 2.22
N GLU A 12 0.93 -19.23 2.86
CA GLU A 12 2.32 -18.94 3.24
C GLU A 12 3.18 -18.42 2.07
N PRO A 13 3.14 -19.01 0.85
CA PRO A 13 3.91 -18.47 -0.27
C PRO A 13 3.46 -17.07 -0.69
N GLU A 14 2.16 -16.78 -0.66
CA GLU A 14 1.64 -15.44 -0.98
C GLU A 14 2.04 -14.42 0.09
N LEU A 15 2.16 -14.84 1.36
CA LEU A 15 2.62 -13.99 2.44
C LEU A 15 4.11 -13.63 2.30
N VAL A 16 4.94 -14.59 1.89
CA VAL A 16 6.36 -14.35 1.56
C VAL A 16 6.49 -13.39 0.39
N ASP A 17 5.73 -13.60 -0.69
CA ASP A 17 5.70 -12.70 -1.85
C ASP A 17 5.23 -11.29 -1.45
N LEU A 18 4.20 -11.19 -0.59
CA LEU A 18 3.71 -9.92 -0.07
C LEU A 18 4.77 -9.21 0.77
N ALA A 19 5.50 -9.94 1.62
CA ALA A 19 6.57 -9.37 2.44
C ALA A 19 7.70 -8.78 1.58
N ALA A 20 8.13 -9.51 0.54
CA ALA A 20 9.11 -9.03 -0.41
C ALA A 20 8.63 -7.78 -1.17
N LEU A 21 7.38 -7.80 -1.65
CA LEU A 21 6.79 -6.66 -2.35
C LEU A 21 6.61 -5.44 -1.43
N LEU A 22 6.15 -5.64 -0.20
CA LEU A 22 5.95 -4.55 0.76
C LEU A 22 7.28 -3.91 1.14
N ARG A 23 8.33 -4.71 1.38
CA ARG A 23 9.69 -4.20 1.62
C ARG A 23 10.17 -3.33 0.46
N LEU A 24 10.03 -3.82 -0.78
CA LEU A 24 10.41 -3.08 -1.99
C LEU A 24 9.63 -1.77 -2.12
N LEU A 25 8.32 -1.79 -1.91
CA LEU A 25 7.47 -0.61 -2.03
C LEU A 25 7.81 0.45 -0.97
N LEU A 26 8.09 0.04 0.27
CA LEU A 26 8.44 0.97 1.34
C LEU A 26 9.84 1.57 1.16
N ALA A 27 10.81 0.78 0.67
CA ALA A 27 12.14 1.28 0.34
C ALA A 27 12.10 2.25 -0.87
N ALA A 28 11.34 1.92 -1.91
CA ALA A 28 11.11 2.85 -3.03
C ALA A 28 10.38 4.13 -2.58
N LEU A 29 9.44 4.02 -1.63
CA LEU A 29 8.74 5.18 -1.07
C LEU A 29 9.70 6.09 -0.29
N TYR A 30 10.63 5.51 0.47
CA TYR A 30 11.70 6.23 1.17
C TYR A 30 12.50 7.11 0.21
N ARG A 31 12.91 6.56 -0.95
CA ARG A 31 13.61 7.31 -2.01
C ARG A 31 12.72 8.37 -2.67
N TYR A 32 11.48 7.99 -3.01
CA TYR A 32 10.58 8.85 -3.78
C TYR A 32 10.18 10.14 -3.04
N LYS A 33 10.09 10.11 -1.70
CA LYS A 33 9.56 11.20 -0.88
C LYS A 33 10.43 11.59 0.31
N ASP A 34 11.69 11.16 0.34
CA ASP A 34 12.68 11.47 1.39
C ASP A 34 12.16 11.13 2.79
N ASP A 35 11.97 9.83 3.03
CA ASP A 35 11.47 9.27 4.30
C ASP A 35 10.16 9.89 4.81
N PRO A 36 9.06 9.83 4.04
CA PRO A 36 7.83 10.47 4.47
C PRO A 36 7.16 9.68 5.60
N ALA A 37 6.42 10.38 6.46
CA ALA A 37 5.46 9.71 7.32
C ALA A 37 4.35 9.06 6.49
N TYR A 38 4.03 7.80 6.78
CA TYR A 38 2.97 7.05 6.10
C TYR A 38 2.15 6.20 7.07
N ASN A 39 0.93 5.86 6.65
CA ASN A 39 0.08 4.87 7.29
C ASN A 39 -0.11 3.67 6.38
N VAL A 40 -0.16 2.47 6.97
CA VAL A 40 -0.49 1.22 6.28
C VAL A 40 -1.71 0.61 6.94
N TRP A 41 -2.68 0.18 6.15
CA TRP A 41 -3.82 -0.58 6.67
C TRP A 41 -4.29 -1.65 5.68
N TRP A 42 -4.90 -2.69 6.23
CA TRP A 42 -5.55 -3.75 5.48
C TRP A 42 -7.05 -3.50 5.47
N GLU A 43 -7.62 -3.54 4.28
CA GLU A 43 -9.06 -3.61 4.08
C GLU A 43 -9.40 -5.06 3.75
N THR A 44 -9.96 -5.78 4.71
CA THR A 44 -10.31 -7.21 4.61
C THR A 44 -11.79 -7.40 4.91
N ALA A 45 -12.37 -8.51 4.43
CA ALA A 45 -13.77 -8.80 4.68
C ALA A 45 -14.05 -8.93 6.20
N PRO A 46 -15.27 -8.60 6.65
CA PRO A 46 -15.66 -8.77 8.04
C PRO A 46 -15.48 -10.21 8.52
N THR A 47 -15.27 -10.37 9.82
CA THR A 47 -15.21 -11.70 10.44
C THR A 47 -16.58 -12.38 10.42
N GLU A 48 -16.59 -13.70 10.59
CA GLU A 48 -17.82 -14.53 10.56
C GLU A 48 -18.87 -14.12 11.60
N HIS A 49 -18.45 -13.43 12.66
CA HIS A 49 -19.35 -12.89 13.68
C HIS A 49 -20.15 -11.68 13.20
N ALA A 50 -19.75 -11.03 12.10
CA ALA A 50 -20.36 -9.82 11.57
C ALA A 50 -21.48 -10.08 10.54
N GLY A 51 -21.76 -11.34 10.18
CA GLY A 51 -22.85 -11.70 9.27
C GLY A 51 -22.46 -12.74 8.21
N GLN A 52 -23.08 -12.65 7.03
CA GLN A 52 -22.85 -13.58 5.92
C GLN A 52 -21.46 -13.42 5.30
N ALA A 53 -20.88 -14.54 4.88
CA ALA A 53 -19.63 -14.57 4.13
C ALA A 53 -19.74 -13.71 2.86
N VAL A 54 -18.74 -12.86 2.64
CA VAL A 54 -18.69 -12.00 1.45
C VAL A 54 -18.19 -12.82 0.25
N PRO A 55 -18.92 -12.84 -0.88
CA PRO A 55 -18.48 -13.55 -2.08
C PRO A 55 -17.19 -12.97 -2.70
N ALA A 56 -16.34 -13.82 -3.25
CA ALA A 56 -15.04 -13.44 -3.83
C ALA A 56 -15.12 -12.67 -5.16
N ASP A 57 -16.28 -12.70 -5.82
CA ASP A 57 -16.61 -11.89 -6.98
C ASP A 57 -17.04 -10.46 -6.61
N VAL A 58 -17.47 -10.23 -5.35
CA VAL A 58 -17.91 -8.92 -4.86
C VAL A 58 -16.78 -8.15 -4.17
N PHE A 59 -15.96 -8.84 -3.38
CA PHE A 59 -14.91 -8.19 -2.60
C PHE A 59 -13.59 -8.96 -2.66
N ARG A 60 -12.49 -8.21 -2.66
CA ARG A 60 -11.13 -8.72 -2.49
C ARG A 60 -10.42 -7.84 -1.49
N TRP A 61 -9.70 -8.46 -0.55
CA TRP A 61 -8.94 -7.67 0.40
C TRP A 61 -7.85 -6.87 -0.32
N THR A 62 -7.52 -5.70 0.23
CA THR A 62 -6.47 -4.83 -0.28
C THR A 62 -5.61 -4.30 0.86
N LEU A 63 -4.37 -3.93 0.54
CA LEU A 63 -3.46 -3.23 1.44
C LEU A 63 -3.27 -1.83 0.88
N HIS A 64 -3.47 -0.84 1.73
CA HIS A 64 -3.34 0.57 1.37
C HIS A 64 -2.15 1.19 2.09
N ILE A 65 -1.37 1.98 1.35
CA ILE A 65 -0.28 2.80 1.89
C ILE A 65 -0.63 4.25 1.58
N LYS A 66 -0.77 5.07 2.61
CA LYS A 66 -1.05 6.51 2.47
C LYS A 66 0.06 7.32 3.08
N VAL A 67 0.76 8.03 2.21
CA VAL A 67 1.71 9.07 2.59
C VAL A 67 0.94 10.26 3.13
N ALA A 68 1.46 10.94 4.16
CA ALA A 68 0.86 12.17 4.65
C ALA A 68 0.96 13.26 3.57
N ILE A 69 -0.20 13.69 3.03
CA ILE A 69 -0.28 14.74 2.00
C ILE A 69 -0.92 15.98 2.64
N GLY A 70 -0.09 16.81 3.28
CA GLY A 70 -0.54 18.08 3.88
C GLY A 70 -1.55 17.92 5.03
N SER A 71 -2.06 19.06 5.52
CA SER A 71 -3.05 19.10 6.58
C SER A 71 -4.46 18.82 6.05
N VAL A 72 -5.28 18.15 6.86
CA VAL A 72 -6.70 17.94 6.55
C VAL A 72 -7.38 19.30 6.44
N THR A 73 -8.03 19.55 5.30
CA THR A 73 -8.74 20.82 5.06
C THR A 73 -10.12 20.80 5.70
N GLY A 74 -10.64 21.96 6.08
CA GLY A 74 -12.01 22.09 6.59
C GLY A 74 -13.06 21.59 5.58
N PHE A 75 -12.81 21.75 4.28
CA PHE A 75 -13.65 21.18 3.23
C PHE A 75 -13.65 19.65 3.25
N GLY A 76 -12.47 19.02 3.36
CA GLY A 76 -12.36 17.57 3.42
C GLY A 76 -13.09 16.98 4.63
N LEU A 77 -12.96 17.63 5.79
CA LEU A 77 -13.70 17.24 7.00
C LEU A 77 -15.22 17.40 6.85
N ALA A 78 -15.67 18.48 6.23
CA ALA A 78 -17.10 18.77 6.11
C ALA A 78 -17.80 17.93 5.03
N SER A 79 -17.11 17.61 3.94
CA SER A 79 -17.68 16.93 2.77
C SER A 79 -17.39 15.44 2.71
N GLY A 80 -16.33 14.96 3.38
CA GLY A 80 -15.79 13.61 3.20
C GLY A 80 -15.04 13.42 1.87
N VAL A 81 -14.80 14.49 1.10
CA VAL A 81 -14.07 14.44 -0.18
C VAL A 81 -12.60 14.79 0.03
N GLU A 82 -11.71 13.90 -0.40
CA GLU A 82 -10.28 14.17 -0.45
C GLU A 82 -9.90 14.86 -1.76
N LEU A 83 -9.00 15.85 -1.67
CA LEU A 83 -8.44 16.53 -2.83
C LEU A 83 -7.05 15.97 -3.13
N ALA A 84 -6.88 15.38 -4.31
CA ALA A 84 -5.59 14.95 -4.80
C ALA A 84 -4.90 16.09 -5.57
N GLY A 85 -3.67 16.43 -5.19
CA GLY A 85 -2.86 17.44 -5.88
C GLY A 85 -2.09 16.93 -7.11
N THR A 86 -2.13 15.62 -7.36
CA THR A 86 -1.43 14.96 -8.47
C THR A 86 -2.32 13.87 -9.04
N LEU A 87 -2.14 13.57 -10.32
CA LEU A 87 -2.84 12.47 -10.97
C LEU A 87 -2.25 11.11 -10.54
N PRO A 88 -3.08 10.06 -10.44
CA PRO A 88 -2.59 8.73 -10.11
C PRO A 88 -1.61 8.20 -11.16
N GLU A 89 -1.77 8.55 -12.44
CA GLU A 89 -0.88 8.15 -13.53
C GLU A 89 0.53 8.71 -13.34
N ASP A 90 0.63 10.00 -13.00
CA ASP A 90 1.91 10.68 -12.75
C ASP A 90 2.60 10.08 -11.52
N THR A 91 1.82 9.84 -10.47
CA THR A 91 2.32 9.22 -9.22
C THR A 91 2.82 7.80 -9.48
N ALA A 92 2.10 7.02 -10.28
CA ALA A 92 2.50 5.66 -10.65
C ALA A 92 3.76 5.64 -11.51
N HIS A 93 3.93 6.60 -12.42
CA HIS A 93 5.14 6.75 -13.22
C HIS A 93 6.35 7.06 -12.33
N ALA A 94 6.23 8.04 -11.42
CA ALA A 94 7.29 8.42 -10.51
C ALA A 94 7.65 7.29 -9.51
N MET A 95 6.65 6.60 -8.98
CA MET A 95 6.86 5.46 -8.08
C MET A 95 7.56 4.30 -8.79
N ARG A 96 7.27 4.07 -10.07
CA ARG A 96 7.97 3.04 -10.87
C ARG A 96 9.46 3.36 -11.00
N ALA A 97 9.81 4.62 -11.29
CA ALA A 97 11.21 5.01 -11.36
C ALA A 97 11.95 4.78 -10.03
N ALA A 98 11.32 5.10 -8.89
CA ALA A 98 11.90 4.84 -7.57
C ALA A 98 12.05 3.34 -7.26
N ILE A 99 11.14 2.50 -7.75
CA ILE A 99 11.26 1.03 -7.63
C ILE A 99 12.42 0.51 -8.50
N GLU A 100 12.60 1.04 -9.71
CA GLU A 100 13.71 0.66 -10.59
C GLU A 100 15.06 1.04 -9.97
N GLU A 101 15.15 2.20 -9.32
CA GLU A 101 16.32 2.62 -8.56
C GLU A 101 16.61 1.67 -7.38
N GLU A 102 15.60 1.36 -6.56
CA GLU A 102 15.75 0.45 -5.42
C GLU A 102 16.14 -0.99 -5.83
N LEU A 103 15.74 -1.44 -7.03
CA LEU A 103 16.15 -2.73 -7.57
C LEU A 103 17.61 -2.72 -8.07
N ALA A 104 18.11 -1.58 -8.53
CA ALA A 104 19.48 -1.43 -9.02
C ALA A 104 20.46 -1.22 -7.85
N GLU A 105 20.08 -0.41 -6.87
CA GLU A 105 20.87 -0.04 -5.70
C GLU A 105 20.02 -0.24 -4.44
N PRO A 106 20.03 -1.45 -3.83
CA PRO A 106 19.17 -1.74 -2.69
C PRO A 106 19.53 -0.90 -1.47
N LEU A 107 18.53 -0.26 -0.85
CA LEU A 107 18.71 0.57 0.34
C LEU A 107 19.33 -0.23 1.51
N THR A 108 19.04 -1.53 1.59
CA THR A 108 19.65 -2.41 2.61
C THR A 108 21.17 -2.49 2.48
N GLU A 109 21.70 -2.47 1.27
CA GLU A 109 23.15 -2.50 1.03
C GLU A 109 23.77 -1.13 1.33
N GLU A 110 23.12 -0.04 0.91
CA GLU A 110 23.57 1.33 1.20
C GLU A 110 23.65 1.63 2.70
N LEU A 111 22.66 1.16 3.46
CA LEU A 111 22.60 1.35 4.91
C LEU A 111 23.46 0.33 5.69
N GLY A 112 24.12 -0.62 5.01
CA GLY A 112 24.94 -1.66 5.66
C GLY A 112 24.13 -2.64 6.51
N LEU A 113 22.87 -2.89 6.12
CA LEU A 113 21.90 -3.76 6.80
C LEU A 113 21.71 -5.12 6.11
N ALA A 114 22.49 -5.40 5.06
CA ALA A 114 22.43 -6.62 4.24
C ALA A 114 23.09 -7.83 4.93
#